data_AF-A0A9N9JRM5-F1
#
_entry.id   AF-A0A9N9JRM5-F1
#
_cell.length_a   1.000
_cell.length_b   1.000
_cell.length_c   1.000
_cell.angle_alpha   90.00
_cell.angle_beta   90.00
_cell.angle_gamma   90.00
#
_symmetry.space_group_name_H-M   'P 1'
#
loop_
_entity.id
_entity.type
_entity.pdbx_description
1 polymer ?
#
loop_
_entity_poly.entity_id
_entity_poly.type
_entity_poly.pdbx_seq_one_letter_code
_entity_poly.pdbx_strand_id
1 'polypeptide(L)'
;ELTVRILLMLAWDHAIHQVQKDFHKFIYTYPLTIKQYLTALMSDVSCLKGQVNSDSMDYLLSGIVFFTHFIVVAQSITKEDLRYFFCRGAAFQCQSGQTAIDHGIPVLLPNGEFTCILIQTHNYSVSDPNIIFASLVITPQTVGLDVDPDWPYLVLYFTLGYKD
;
A
#
# COMPACT_ATOMS: atom_id res chain seq x y z
N GLU A 1 -12.69 5.06 5.10
CA GLU A 1 -11.46 5.89 4.98
C GLU A 1 -10.70 6.07 6.31
N LEU A 2 -11.23 6.75 7.33
CA LEU A 2 -10.51 6.97 8.60
C LEU A 2 -9.98 5.68 9.24
N THR A 3 -10.82 4.64 9.33
CA THR A 3 -10.45 3.33 9.89
C THR A 3 -9.26 2.72 9.15
N VAL A 4 -9.23 2.82 7.83
CA VAL A 4 -8.14 2.28 7.00
C VAL A 4 -6.85 2.99 7.30
N ARG A 5 -6.87 4.33 7.37
CA ARG A 5 -5.69 5.13 7.72
C ARG A 5 -5.12 4.73 9.08
N ILE A 6 -6.00 4.54 10.06
CA ILE A 6 -5.60 4.06 11.39
C ILE A 6 -4.96 2.67 11.30
N LEU A 7 -5.57 1.71 10.59
CA LEU A 7 -5.01 0.37 10.40
C LEU A 7 -3.63 0.41 9.73
N LEU A 8 -3.48 1.19 8.66
CA LEU A 8 -2.22 1.31 7.92
C LEU A 8 -1.11 1.92 8.79
N MET A 9 -1.44 2.91 9.63
CA MET A 9 -0.50 3.51 10.58
C MET A 9 -0.16 2.58 11.75
N LEU A 10 -1.14 1.83 12.26
CA LEU A 10 -0.90 0.84 13.32
C LEU A 10 -0.01 -0.30 12.84
N ALA A 11 -0.21 -0.79 11.61
CA ALA A 11 0.66 -1.79 11.01
C ALA A 11 2.10 -1.28 10.87
N TRP A 12 2.25 -0.01 10.48
CA TRP A 12 3.55 0.66 10.40
C TRP A 12 4.24 0.74 11.77
N ASP A 13 3.53 1.26 12.77
CA ASP A 13 4.03 1.37 14.14
C ASP A 13 4.43 0.00 14.72
N HIS A 14 3.57 -1.00 14.53
CA HIS A 14 3.82 -2.37 14.95
C HIS A 14 5.09 -2.95 14.27
N ALA A 15 5.26 -2.76 12.96
CA ALA A 15 6.44 -3.22 12.24
C ALA A 15 7.73 -2.55 12.75
N ILE A 16 7.70 -1.23 13.02
CA ILE A 16 8.84 -0.52 13.59
C ILE A 16 9.24 -1.13 14.94
N HIS A 17 8.28 -1.34 15.85
CA HIS A 17 8.55 -1.94 17.16
C HIS A 17 9.12 -3.37 17.05
N GLN A 18 8.71 -4.14 16.05
CA GLN A 18 9.25 -5.48 15.84
C GLN A 18 10.71 -5.46 15.35
N VAL A 19 11.07 -4.49 14.51
CA VAL A 19 12.42 -4.35 13.94
C VAL A 19 13.38 -3.69 14.93
N GLN A 20 12.89 -2.78 15.78
CA GLN A 20 13.74 -1.96 16.66
C GLN A 20 14.03 -2.55 18.05
N LYS A 21 13.82 -3.86 18.26
CA LYS A 21 13.97 -4.52 19.57
C LYS A 21 15.32 -4.27 20.27
N ASP A 22 16.37 -3.91 19.52
CA ASP A 22 17.73 -3.73 20.02
C ASP A 22 18.23 -2.27 20.06
N PHE A 23 17.42 -1.27 19.70
CA PHE A 23 17.88 0.13 19.69
C PHE A 23 17.64 0.82 21.04
N HIS A 24 18.73 1.22 21.71
CA HIS A 24 18.69 2.07 22.92
C HIS A 24 18.19 3.52 22.67
N LYS A 25 17.71 3.83 21.45
CA LYS A 25 17.06 5.10 21.09
C LYS A 25 15.77 4.79 20.35
N PHE A 26 14.65 5.28 20.87
CA PHE A 26 13.36 5.23 20.17
C PHE A 26 13.46 6.09 18.91
N ILE A 27 13.50 5.43 17.74
CA ILE A 27 13.41 6.10 16.45
C ILE A 27 11.96 5.95 15.98
N TYR A 28 11.17 7.01 16.16
CA TYR A 28 9.74 7.03 15.86
C TYR A 28 9.40 6.91 14.36
N THR A 29 10.40 6.95 13.48
CA THR A 29 10.23 6.87 12.02
C THR A 29 11.36 6.05 11.39
N TYR A 30 11.03 4.92 10.77
CA TYR A 30 12.04 4.02 10.21
C TYR A 30 11.55 3.41 8.90
N PRO A 31 12.30 3.51 7.78
CA PRO A 31 11.92 2.87 6.52
C PRO A 31 11.82 1.35 6.68
N LEU A 32 10.76 0.75 6.15
CA LEU A 32 10.51 -0.69 6.24
C LEU A 32 10.52 -1.31 4.86
N THR A 33 10.91 -2.57 4.76
CA THR A 33 10.62 -3.35 3.55
C THR A 33 9.11 -3.60 3.44
N ILE A 34 8.61 -3.76 2.22
CA ILE A 34 7.21 -4.17 1.97
C ILE A 34 6.92 -5.46 2.75
N LYS A 35 7.85 -6.42 2.74
CA LYS A 35 7.69 -7.67 3.50
C LYS A 35 7.43 -7.44 4.98
N GLN A 36 8.23 -6.59 5.63
CA GLN A 36 8.06 -6.26 7.05
C GLN A 36 6.71 -5.58 7.29
N TYR A 37 6.36 -4.60 6.46
CA TYR A 37 5.11 -3.86 6.58
C TYR A 37 3.88 -4.75 6.40
N LEU A 38 3.84 -5.55 5.35
CA LEU A 38 2.71 -6.45 5.06
C LEU A 38 2.59 -7.57 6.09
N THR A 39 3.71 -8.07 6.61
CA THR A 39 3.71 -9.05 7.71
C THR A 39 3.07 -8.44 8.97
N ALA A 40 3.34 -7.18 9.28
CA ALA A 40 2.69 -6.50 10.40
C ALA A 40 1.20 -6.19 10.13
N LEU A 41 0.82 -5.96 8.88
CA LEU A 41 -0.55 -5.64 8.47
C LEU A 41 -1.46 -6.89 8.40
N MET A 42 -0.95 -8.02 7.92
CA MET A 42 -1.72 -9.23 7.58
C MET A 42 -1.24 -10.49 8.30
N SER A 43 -0.31 -10.37 9.25
CA SER A 43 0.40 -11.48 9.94
C SER A 43 1.40 -12.25 9.07
N ASP A 44 1.17 -12.39 7.76
CA ASP A 44 2.15 -12.92 6.80
C ASP A 44 1.88 -12.42 5.36
N VAL A 45 2.78 -12.79 4.44
CA VAL A 45 2.67 -12.48 2.99
C VAL A 45 2.30 -13.71 2.15
N SER A 46 1.85 -14.81 2.77
CA SER A 46 1.53 -16.06 2.09
C SER A 46 0.37 -15.92 1.12
N CYS A 47 -0.56 -14.99 1.41
CA CYS A 47 -1.70 -14.65 0.56
C CYS A 47 -1.31 -14.10 -0.82
N LEU A 48 -0.08 -13.61 -0.97
CA LEU A 48 0.43 -13.10 -2.24
C LEU A 48 0.96 -14.22 -3.17
N LYS A 49 1.21 -15.42 -2.64
CA LYS A 49 1.77 -16.53 -3.43
C LYS A 49 0.82 -16.91 -4.56
N GLY A 50 1.37 -16.99 -5.78
CA GLY A 50 0.61 -17.35 -6.99
C GLY A 50 -0.14 -16.17 -7.63
N GLN A 51 -0.13 -14.97 -7.03
CA GLN A 51 -0.70 -13.77 -7.64
C GLN A 51 0.30 -13.00 -8.53
N VAL A 52 1.60 -13.19 -8.28
CA VAL A 52 2.70 -12.60 -9.07
C VAL A 52 3.76 -13.68 -9.29
N ASN A 53 4.52 -13.58 -10.39
CA ASN A 53 5.73 -14.39 -10.61
C ASN A 53 6.66 -14.30 -9.38
N SER A 54 7.25 -15.43 -8.96
CA SER A 54 8.11 -15.51 -7.77
C SER A 54 9.26 -14.50 -7.78
N ASP A 55 9.90 -14.30 -8.92
CA ASP A 55 11.08 -13.43 -9.03
C ASP A 55 10.68 -11.96 -8.90
N SER A 56 9.56 -11.59 -9.51
CA SER A 56 8.95 -10.27 -9.38
C SER A 56 8.41 -10.03 -7.97
N MET A 57 7.95 -11.07 -7.28
CA MET A 57 7.45 -10.99 -5.91
C MET A 57 8.56 -10.69 -4.92
N ASP A 58 9.66 -11.45 -4.94
CA ASP A 58 10.78 -11.22 -4.03
C ASP A 58 11.40 -9.83 -4.27
N TYR A 59 11.49 -9.42 -5.53
CA TYR A 59 11.90 -8.08 -5.91
C TYR A 59 10.99 -7.00 -5.30
N LEU A 60 9.67 -7.13 -5.47
CA LEU A 60 8.69 -6.19 -4.90
C LEU A 60 8.74 -6.18 -3.37
N LEU A 61 8.79 -7.34 -2.72
CA LEU A 61 8.82 -7.48 -1.26
C LEU A 61 10.06 -6.87 -0.62
N SER A 62 11.16 -6.76 -1.38
CA SER A 62 12.39 -6.08 -0.96
C SER A 62 12.33 -4.55 -1.10
N GLY A 63 11.31 -4.01 -1.78
CA GLY A 63 11.07 -2.57 -1.89
C GLY A 63 10.81 -1.93 -0.54
N ILE A 64 11.10 -0.64 -0.43
CA ILE A 64 11.00 0.14 0.80
C ILE A 64 9.73 0.99 0.80
N VAL A 65 9.00 0.95 1.90
CA VAL A 65 7.91 1.85 2.23
C VAL A 65 8.34 2.80 3.33
N PHE A 66 7.88 4.05 3.28
CA PHE A 66 8.14 5.06 4.30
C PHE A 66 7.03 6.10 4.37
N PHE A 67 6.25 6.11 5.46
CA PHE A 67 5.26 7.16 5.69
C PHE A 67 4.89 7.35 7.17
N THR A 68 4.40 8.55 7.49
CA THR A 68 3.93 8.95 8.84
C THR A 68 2.58 9.67 8.82
N HIS A 69 2.13 10.09 7.64
CA HIS A 69 0.90 10.84 7.46
C HIS A 69 0.33 10.62 6.05
N PHE A 70 -0.84 11.19 5.79
CA PHE A 70 -1.53 11.11 4.51
C PHE A 70 -1.69 12.51 3.90
N ILE A 71 -1.48 12.62 2.59
CA ILE A 71 -1.75 13.82 1.79
C ILE A 71 -2.94 13.53 0.88
N VAL A 72 -3.88 14.47 0.79
CA VAL A 72 -5.02 14.34 -0.13
C VAL A 72 -4.59 14.79 -1.53
N VAL A 73 -4.86 13.96 -2.53
CA VAL A 73 -4.58 14.23 -3.94
C VAL A 73 -5.89 14.32 -4.73
N ALA A 74 -5.98 15.33 -5.58
CA ALA A 74 -7.16 15.66 -6.38
C ALA A 74 -6.94 15.51 -7.89
N GLN A 75 -5.81 14.93 -8.30
CA GLN A 75 -5.40 14.81 -9.69
C GLN A 75 -4.70 13.47 -9.92
N SER A 76 -4.54 13.11 -11.20
CA SER A 76 -3.71 11.98 -11.63
C SER A 76 -2.32 12.06 -11.01
N ILE A 77 -1.83 10.92 -10.52
CA ILE A 77 -0.57 10.83 -9.79
C ILE A 77 0.53 10.43 -10.78
N THR A 78 1.62 11.20 -10.78
CA THR A 78 2.80 10.93 -11.60
C THR A 78 3.89 10.18 -10.81
N LYS A 79 4.91 9.66 -11.48
CA LYS A 79 6.10 9.12 -10.80
C LYS A 79 6.83 10.16 -9.94
N GLU A 80 6.84 11.41 -10.40
CA GLU A 80 7.44 12.53 -9.67
C GLU A 80 6.69 12.82 -8.37
N ASP A 81 5.36 12.69 -8.41
CA ASP A 81 4.52 12.76 -7.20
C ASP A 81 4.83 11.61 -6.23
N LEU A 82 4.95 10.36 -6.71
CA LEU A 82 5.33 9.23 -5.87
C LEU A 82 6.68 9.44 -5.17
N ARG A 83 7.67 9.92 -5.92
CA ARG A 83 8.98 10.30 -5.36
C ARG A 83 8.83 11.40 -4.32
N TYR A 84 8.09 12.45 -4.64
CA TYR A 84 7.85 13.57 -3.73
C TYR A 84 7.18 13.11 -2.43
N PHE A 85 6.12 12.30 -2.52
CA PHE A 85 5.42 11.75 -1.37
C PHE A 85 6.32 10.85 -0.53
N PHE A 86 7.12 9.97 -1.14
CA PHE A 86 8.08 9.13 -0.43
C PHE A 86 9.11 9.98 0.33
N CYS A 87 9.71 10.98 -0.32
CA CYS A 87 10.67 11.89 0.32
C CYS A 87 10.06 12.70 1.48
N ARG A 88 8.74 12.97 1.42
CA ARG A 88 7.99 13.62 2.49
C ARG A 88 7.57 12.66 3.60
N GLY A 89 7.75 11.35 3.43
CA GLY A 89 7.19 10.35 4.34
C GLY A 89 5.67 10.38 4.36
N ALA A 90 5.04 10.50 3.19
CA ALA A 90 3.60 10.59 3.05
C ALA A 90 3.04 9.44 2.22
N ALA A 91 1.98 8.82 2.73
CA ALA A 91 1.03 8.11 1.89
C ALA A 91 0.07 9.13 1.26
N PHE A 92 -0.65 8.74 0.22
CA PHE A 92 -1.65 9.59 -0.41
C PHE A 92 -3.05 9.02 -0.25
N GLN A 93 -4.03 9.92 -0.25
CA GLN A 93 -5.45 9.62 -0.23
C GLN A 93 -6.08 10.29 -1.45
N CYS A 94 -6.77 9.51 -2.27
CA CYS A 94 -7.50 10.06 -3.41
C CYS A 94 -8.81 10.71 -2.96
N GLN A 95 -9.26 11.73 -3.68
CA GLN A 95 -10.59 12.29 -3.44
C GLN A 95 -11.70 11.30 -3.83
N SER A 96 -12.79 11.33 -3.06
CA SER A 96 -13.97 10.51 -3.31
C SER A 96 -14.50 10.75 -4.72
N GLY A 97 -14.74 9.66 -5.46
CA GLY A 97 -15.32 9.69 -6.81
C GLY A 97 -14.34 9.95 -7.97
N GLN A 98 -13.04 10.19 -7.70
CA GLN A 98 -12.05 10.41 -8.77
C GLN A 98 -11.37 9.14 -9.27
N THR A 99 -11.16 8.15 -8.41
CA THR A 99 -10.38 6.94 -8.74
C THR A 99 -10.99 5.71 -8.09
N ALA A 100 -10.78 4.53 -8.68
CA ALA A 100 -11.14 3.23 -8.08
C ALA A 100 -10.25 2.86 -6.86
N ILE A 101 -9.44 3.78 -6.36
CA ILE A 101 -8.50 3.63 -5.25
C ILE A 101 -8.79 4.72 -4.24
N ASP A 102 -8.74 4.37 -2.95
CA ASP A 102 -8.94 5.34 -1.87
C ASP A 102 -7.61 5.87 -1.34
N HIS A 103 -6.59 5.01 -1.25
CA HIS A 103 -5.28 5.34 -0.70
C HIS A 103 -4.16 4.70 -1.51
N GLY A 104 -2.96 5.26 -1.41
CA GLY A 104 -1.77 4.57 -1.85
C GLY A 104 -0.54 4.91 -1.04
N ILE A 105 0.41 4.00 -1.05
CA ILE A 105 1.67 4.09 -0.31
C ILE A 105 2.80 4.06 -1.34
N PRO A 106 3.60 5.13 -1.46
CA PRO A 106 4.77 5.13 -2.32
C PRO A 106 5.79 4.07 -1.89
N VAL A 107 6.44 3.46 -2.87
CA VAL A 107 7.44 2.40 -2.69
C VAL A 107 8.69 2.76 -3.47
N LEU A 108 9.85 2.67 -2.82
CA LEU A 108 11.16 2.74 -3.49
C LEU A 108 11.65 1.31 -3.78
N LEU A 109 11.83 0.99 -5.05
CA LEU A 109 12.31 -0.32 -5.50
C LEU A 109 13.85 -0.42 -5.42
N PRO A 110 14.42 -1.65 -5.40
CA PRO A 110 15.87 -1.85 -5.33
C PRO A 110 16.68 -1.22 -6.47
N ASN A 111 16.07 -0.99 -7.65
CA ASN A 111 16.71 -0.32 -8.78
C ASN A 111 16.72 1.22 -8.65
N GLY A 112 16.13 1.78 -7.59
CA GLY A 112 15.99 3.22 -7.40
C GLY A 112 14.72 3.83 -7.99
N GLU A 113 13.89 3.04 -8.67
CA GLU A 113 12.62 3.49 -9.24
C GLU A 113 11.48 3.49 -8.21
N PHE A 114 10.41 4.23 -8.50
CA PHE A 114 9.25 4.35 -7.62
C PHE A 114 8.04 3.58 -8.16
N THR A 115 7.41 2.80 -7.28
CA THR A 115 6.09 2.18 -7.51
C THR A 115 5.18 2.52 -6.33
N CYS A 116 4.04 1.84 -6.21
CA CYS A 116 3.10 2.05 -5.12
C CYS A 116 2.36 0.77 -4.72
N ILE A 117 1.94 0.74 -3.46
CA ILE A 117 0.85 -0.12 -2.98
C ILE A 117 -0.43 0.69 -3.12
N LEU A 118 -1.39 0.18 -3.87
CA LEU A 118 -2.71 0.77 -4.05
C LEU A 118 -3.71 0.09 -3.12
N ILE A 119 -4.60 0.86 -2.52
CA ILE A 119 -5.52 0.36 -1.51
C ILE A 119 -6.93 0.81 -1.86
N GLN A 120 -7.79 -0.17 -2.12
CA GLN A 120 -9.21 0.05 -2.28
C GLN A 120 -9.96 -0.51 -1.08
N THR A 121 -10.88 0.28 -0.57
CA THR A 121 -11.71 -0.03 0.59
C THR A 121 -13.14 -0.12 0.14
N HIS A 122 -13.80 -1.19 0.53
CA HIS A 122 -15.23 -1.32 0.39
C HIS A 122 -15.89 -1.58 1.74
N ASN A 123 -17.09 -1.07 1.87
CA ASN A 123 -17.99 -1.37 2.98
C ASN A 123 -19.07 -2.33 2.49
N TYR A 124 -18.65 -3.52 2.04
CA TYR A 124 -19.57 -4.58 1.62
C TYR A 124 -19.84 -5.52 2.79
N SER A 125 -21.08 -6.02 2.84
CA SER A 125 -21.36 -7.25 3.58
C SER A 125 -20.61 -8.41 2.93
N VAL A 126 -20.11 -9.36 3.71
CA VAL A 126 -19.39 -10.56 3.21
C VAL A 126 -20.23 -11.37 2.20
N SER A 127 -21.55 -11.18 2.21
CA SER A 127 -22.51 -11.80 1.28
C SER A 127 -22.68 -11.06 -0.06
N ASP A 128 -22.00 -9.93 -0.30
CA ASP A 128 -22.15 -9.16 -1.53
C ASP A 128 -21.38 -9.81 -2.71
N PRO A 129 -22.07 -10.27 -3.77
CA PRO A 129 -21.44 -10.88 -4.93
C PRO A 129 -20.51 -9.92 -5.70
N ASN A 130 -20.61 -8.61 -5.48
CA ASN A 130 -19.74 -7.61 -6.11
C ASN A 130 -18.30 -7.60 -5.56
N ILE A 131 -18.04 -8.26 -4.42
CA ILE A 131 -16.68 -8.38 -3.84
C ILE A 131 -15.70 -9.03 -4.83
N ILE A 132 -16.17 -9.99 -5.63
CA ILE A 132 -15.32 -10.78 -6.54
C ILE A 132 -14.94 -9.98 -7.80
N PHE A 133 -15.76 -9.00 -8.21
CA PHE A 133 -15.57 -8.27 -9.47
C PHE A 133 -14.68 -7.04 -9.34
N ALA A 134 -14.64 -6.39 -8.17
CA ALA A 134 -13.82 -5.21 -7.95
C ALA A 134 -12.31 -5.49 -8.11
N SER A 135 -11.88 -6.71 -7.78
CA SER A 135 -10.45 -7.07 -7.79
C SER A 135 -9.82 -7.23 -9.17
N LEU A 136 -10.64 -7.37 -10.22
CA LEU A 136 -10.21 -7.74 -11.57
C LEU A 136 -9.95 -6.56 -12.51
N VAL A 137 -10.30 -5.33 -12.11
CA VAL A 137 -10.34 -4.17 -13.03
C VAL A 137 -9.31 -3.10 -12.69
N ILE A 138 -8.67 -3.17 -11.52
CA ILE A 138 -7.77 -2.10 -11.07
C ILE A 138 -6.33 -2.39 -11.48
N THR A 139 -5.86 -1.59 -12.42
CA THR A 139 -4.44 -1.42 -12.74
C THR A 139 -4.02 0.03 -12.49
N PRO A 140 -2.72 0.32 -12.35
CA PRO A 140 -2.24 1.69 -12.24
C PRO A 140 -2.75 2.60 -13.37
N GLN A 141 -2.83 2.10 -14.60
CA GLN A 141 -3.32 2.87 -15.74
C GLN A 141 -4.81 3.21 -15.60
N THR A 142 -5.64 2.27 -15.11
CA THR A 142 -7.08 2.51 -14.90
C THR A 142 -7.36 3.55 -13.82
N VAL A 143 -6.41 3.78 -12.91
CA VAL A 143 -6.54 4.77 -11.82
C VAL A 143 -5.81 6.08 -12.15
N GLY A 144 -5.34 6.22 -13.40
CA GLY A 144 -4.65 7.43 -13.87
C GLY A 144 -3.25 7.62 -13.27
N LEU A 145 -2.58 6.54 -12.86
CA LEU A 145 -1.16 6.55 -12.53
C LEU A 145 -0.34 6.44 -13.81
N ASP A 146 0.51 7.42 -14.06
CA ASP A 146 1.50 7.38 -15.14
C ASP A 146 2.72 6.56 -14.73
N VAL A 147 2.52 5.25 -14.59
CA VAL A 147 3.59 4.29 -14.25
C VAL A 147 3.82 3.31 -15.39
N ASP A 148 5.07 2.84 -15.47
CA ASP A 148 5.45 1.82 -16.44
C ASP A 148 4.62 0.55 -16.20
N PRO A 149 3.89 0.04 -17.22
CA PRO A 149 3.05 -1.15 -17.07
C PRO A 149 3.83 -2.40 -16.69
N ASP A 150 5.14 -2.45 -16.95
CA ASP A 150 5.99 -3.59 -16.61
C ASP A 150 6.49 -3.54 -15.16
N TRP A 151 6.23 -2.45 -14.43
CA TRP A 151 6.68 -2.34 -13.04
C TRP A 151 5.75 -3.08 -12.09
N PRO A 152 6.33 -3.84 -11.13
CA PRO A 152 5.52 -4.54 -10.15
C PRO A 152 4.81 -3.53 -9.24
N TYR A 153 3.52 -3.74 -9.04
CA TYR A 153 2.70 -3.00 -8.10
C TYR A 153 1.88 -3.99 -7.25
N LEU A 154 1.36 -3.50 -6.14
CA LEU A 154 0.48 -4.28 -5.27
C LEU A 154 -0.85 -3.56 -5.13
N VAL A 155 -1.96 -4.28 -5.25
CA VAL A 155 -3.29 -3.76 -4.91
C VAL A 155 -3.82 -4.55 -3.73
N LEU A 156 -4.21 -3.83 -2.68
CA LEU A 156 -4.82 -4.39 -1.48
C LEU A 156 -6.30 -4.01 -1.44
N TYR A 157 -7.15 -5.01 -1.22
CA TYR A 157 -8.59 -4.84 -1.09
C TYR A 157 -8.99 -5.03 0.36
N PHE A 158 -9.58 -3.98 0.93
CA PHE A 158 -10.02 -3.95 2.31
C PHE A 158 -11.54 -4.00 2.34
N THR A 159 -12.11 -5.07 2.89
CA THR A 159 -13.55 -5.10 3.20
C THR A 159 -13.72 -4.81 4.68
N LEU A 160 -14.25 -3.63 4.98
CA LEU A 160 -14.61 -3.24 6.34
C LEU A 160 -16.09 -3.53 6.54
N GLY A 161 -16.42 -4.72 7.04
CA GLY A 161 -17.80 -5.15 7.27
C GLY A 161 -17.91 -6.02 8.51
N TYR A 162 -19.11 -6.05 9.12
CA TYR A 162 -19.41 -6.96 10.23
C TYR A 162 -19.65 -8.36 9.67
N LYS A 163 -19.10 -9.37 10.33
CA LYS A 163 -19.41 -10.78 10.08
C LYS A 163 -20.54 -11.13 11.05
N ASP A 164 -21.76 -11.29 10.54
CA ASP A 164 -22.84 -11.88 11.33
C ASP A 164 -22.46 -13.31 11.76
#